data_AF-A0A923LGI3-F1
#
_entry.id   AF-A0A923LGI3-F1
#
_cell.length_a   1.000
_cell.length_b   1.000
_cell.length_c   1.000
_cell.angle_alpha   90.00
_cell.angle_beta   90.00
_cell.angle_gamma   90.00
#
_symmetry.space_group_name_H-M   'P 1'
#
loop_
_entity.id
_entity.type
_entity.pdbx_description
1 polymer ?
#
loop_
_entity_poly.entity_id
_entity_poly.type
_entity_poly.pdbx_seq_one_letter_code
_entity_poly.pdbx_strand_id
1 'polypeptide(L)'
;MNTAKAIIKVVMATASYLYKYRPYMTVWVICCIGGGVYESIETQNAASLAACIVFMLVPVAIKKVLLTISRIGGEYNEYDEKLLGRGPKGRFINYIEKYLKKR
;
A
#
# COMPACT_ATOMS: atom_id res chain seq x y z
N MET A 1 -23.16 -8.78 10.50
CA MET A 1 -21.72 -8.87 10.81
C MET A 1 -21.34 -7.64 11.61
N ASN A 2 -20.79 -7.78 12.82
CA ASN A 2 -20.36 -6.61 13.61
C ASN A 2 -19.34 -5.78 12.81
N THR A 3 -19.48 -4.46 12.84
CA THR A 3 -18.65 -3.51 12.08
C THR A 3 -17.16 -3.74 12.31
N ALA A 4 -16.76 -4.04 13.55
CA ALA A 4 -15.38 -4.38 13.91
C ALA A 4 -14.85 -5.62 13.15
N LYS A 5 -15.65 -6.68 13.03
CA LYS A 5 -15.27 -7.89 12.27
C LYS A 5 -15.15 -7.61 10.78
N ALA A 6 -15.98 -6.71 10.24
CA ALA A 6 -15.90 -6.28 8.85
C ALA A 6 -14.60 -5.52 8.56
N ILE A 7 -14.26 -4.55 9.42
CA ILE A 7 -13.04 -3.75 9.31
C ILE A 7 -11.80 -4.65 9.33
N ILE A 8 -11.71 -5.58 10.29
CA ILE A 8 -10.58 -6.51 10.40
C ILE A 8 -10.43 -7.35 9.12
N LYS A 9 -11.53 -7.86 8.56
CA LYS A 9 -11.48 -8.64 7.31
C LYS A 9 -10.96 -7.82 6.13
N VAL A 10 -11.38 -6.56 6.00
CA VAL A 10 -10.93 -5.66 4.93
C VAL A 10 -9.45 -5.29 5.10
N VAL A 11 -8.99 -5.07 6.33
CA VAL A 11 -7.58 -4.82 6.64
C VAL A 11 -6.72 -6.04 6.27
N MET A 12 -7.14 -7.26 6.64
CA MET A 12 -6.43 -8.48 6.25
C MET A 12 -6.40 -8.67 4.72
N ALA A 13 -7.51 -8.41 4.03
CA ALA A 13 -7.58 -8.51 2.57
C ALA A 13 -6.63 -7.50 1.90
N THR A 14 -6.55 -6.28 2.44
CA THR A 14 -5.66 -5.21 1.97
C THR A 14 -4.19 -5.57 2.21
N ALA A 15 -3.85 -6.07 3.40
CA ALA A 15 -2.50 -6.51 3.72
C ALA A 15 -2.07 -7.70 2.84
N SER A 16 -2.96 -8.67 2.63
CA SER A 16 -2.71 -9.81 1.74
C SER A 16 -2.50 -9.39 0.28
N TYR A 17 -3.27 -8.40 -0.19
CA TYR A 17 -3.07 -7.81 -1.51
C TYR A 17 -1.72 -7.11 -1.63
N LEU A 18 -1.37 -6.26 -0.66
CA LEU A 18 -0.09 -5.55 -0.63
C LEU A 18 1.08 -6.54 -0.63
N TYR A 19 1.03 -7.56 0.23
CA TYR A 19 2.06 -8.59 0.28
C TYR A 19 2.22 -9.31 -1.07
N LYS A 20 1.11 -9.67 -1.71
CA LYS A 20 1.13 -10.45 -2.97
C LYS A 20 1.59 -9.64 -4.19
N TYR A 21 1.20 -8.37 -4.30
CA TYR A 21 1.41 -7.58 -5.52
C TYR A 21 2.41 -6.44 -5.37
N ARG A 22 2.77 -6.07 -4.13
CA ARG A 22 3.64 -4.93 -3.79
C ARG A 22 4.50 -5.24 -2.55
N PRO A 23 5.31 -6.31 -2.54
CA PRO A 23 6.06 -6.73 -1.37
C PRO A 23 6.96 -5.61 -0.80
N TYR A 24 7.58 -4.81 -1.67
CA TYR A 24 8.38 -3.65 -1.24
C TYR A 24 7.56 -2.57 -0.50
N MET A 25 6.33 -2.29 -0.95
CA MET A 25 5.44 -1.35 -0.24
C MET A 25 5.00 -1.92 1.10
N THR A 26 4.79 -3.24 1.18
CA THR A 26 4.44 -3.93 2.43
C THR A 26 5.55 -3.80 3.46
N VAL A 27 6.81 -4.05 3.06
CA VAL A 27 7.98 -3.87 3.94
C VAL A 27 8.06 -2.42 4.40
N TRP A 28 7.90 -1.45 3.49
CA TRP A 28 7.90 -0.03 3.84
C TRP A 28 6.84 0.32 4.90
N VAL A 29 5.60 -0.13 4.69
CA VAL A 29 4.49 0.10 5.63
C VAL A 29 4.80 -0.53 7.00
N ILE A 30 5.33 -1.76 7.02
CA ILE A 30 5.72 -2.43 8.26
C ILE A 30 6.81 -1.65 8.99
N CYS A 31 7.84 -1.17 8.29
CA CYS A 31 8.90 -0.36 8.88
C CYS A 31 8.36 0.96 9.44
N CYS A 32 7.49 1.66 8.71
CA CYS A 32 6.88 2.90 9.20
C CYS A 32 5.99 2.66 10.42
N ILE A 33 5.19 1.59 10.45
CA ILE A 33 4.36 1.26 11.62
C ILE A 33 5.26 0.91 12.81
N GLY A 34 6.22 0.01 12.61
CA GLY A 34 7.11 -0.47 13.67
C GLY A 34 7.95 0.65 14.27
N GLY A 35 8.60 1.46 13.41
CA GLY A 35 9.40 2.61 13.83
C GLY A 35 8.55 3.67 14.54
N GLY A 36 7.40 4.03 13.96
CA GLY A 36 6.51 5.03 14.56
C GLY A 36 5.93 4.59 15.91
N VAL A 37 5.60 3.31 16.08
CA VAL A 37 5.15 2.78 17.38
C VAL A 37 6.28 2.79 18.40
N TYR A 38 7.48 2.32 18.02
CA TYR A 38 8.64 2.32 18.90
C TYR A 38 8.98 3.73 19.40
N GLU A 39 9.12 4.67 18.47
CA GLU A 39 9.46 6.06 18.77
C GLU A 39 8.34 6.75 19.57
N SER A 40 7.07 6.43 19.30
CA SER A 40 5.95 6.98 20.06
C SER A 40 5.91 6.48 21.50
N ILE A 41 6.27 5.22 21.75
CA ILE A 41 6.39 4.66 23.11
C ILE A 41 7.58 5.32 23.83
N GLU A 42 8.72 5.43 23.17
CA GLU A 42 9.94 6.00 23.76
C GLU A 42 9.78 7.48 24.13
N THR A 43 9.16 8.26 23.25
CA THR A 43 8.97 9.71 23.42
C THR A 43 7.66 10.08 24.13
N GLN A 44 6.80 9.08 24.44
CA GLN A 44 5.42 9.27 24.89
C GLN A 44 4.61 10.27 24.04
N ASN A 45 4.95 10.39 22.76
CA ASN A 45 4.38 11.37 21.84
C ASN A 45 3.79 10.67 20.61
N ALA A 46 2.52 10.93 20.33
CA ALA A 46 1.83 10.36 19.15
C ALA A 46 2.23 11.06 17.83
N ALA A 47 2.96 12.17 17.88
CA ALA A 47 3.38 12.93 16.70
C ALA A 47 4.31 12.11 15.77
N SER A 48 5.20 11.29 16.34
CA SER A 48 6.10 10.41 15.57
C SER A 48 5.30 9.36 14.79
N LEU A 49 4.32 8.72 15.43
CA LEU A 49 3.41 7.79 14.78
C LEU A 49 2.61 8.46 13.64
N ALA A 50 2.09 9.67 13.87
CA ALA A 50 1.36 10.43 12.86
C ALA A 50 2.25 10.76 11.64
N ALA A 51 3.51 11.18 11.87
CA ALA A 51 4.47 11.42 10.80
C ALA A 51 4.77 10.13 10.00
N CYS A 52 4.94 9.00 10.68
CA CYS A 52 5.14 7.71 10.02
C CYS A 52 3.94 7.28 9.15
N ILE A 53 2.70 7.57 9.57
CA ILE A 53 1.50 7.31 8.77
C ILE A 53 1.52 8.11 7.47
N VAL A 54 1.94 9.39 7.51
CA VAL A 54 2.11 10.20 6.30
C VAL A 54 3.20 9.63 5.40
N PHE A 55 4.33 9.21 5.99
CA PHE A 55 5.44 8.60 5.26
C PHE A 55 5.11 7.28 4.55
N MET A 56 4.05 6.57 4.98
CA MET A 56 3.56 5.38 4.25
C MET A 56 3.06 5.70 2.85
N LEU A 57 2.72 6.96 2.55
CA LEU A 57 2.25 7.38 1.23
C LEU A 57 3.40 7.62 0.24
N VAL A 58 4.64 7.71 0.70
CA VAL A 58 5.81 8.03 -0.13
C VAL A 58 6.01 7.04 -1.29
N PRO A 59 5.95 5.70 -1.10
CA PRO A 59 6.06 4.76 -2.21
C PRO A 59 4.95 4.91 -3.25
N VAL A 60 3.77 5.38 -2.85
CA VAL A 60 2.64 5.64 -3.75
C VAL A 60 2.91 6.89 -4.59
N ALA A 61 3.41 7.96 -3.96
CA ALA A 61 3.78 9.19 -4.64
C ALA A 61 4.92 8.97 -5.64
N ILE A 62 6.03 8.34 -5.21
CA ILE A 62 7.16 7.98 -6.07
C ILE A 62 6.68 7.19 -7.28
N LYS A 63 5.85 6.15 -7.05
CA LYS A 63 5.31 5.34 -8.13
C LYS A 63 4.48 6.16 -9.13
N LYS A 64 3.65 7.08 -8.66
CA LYS A 64 2.85 7.93 -9.55
C LYS A 64 3.73 8.87 -10.37
N VAL A 65 4.76 9.47 -9.76
CA VAL A 65 5.71 10.34 -10.46
C VAL A 65 6.45 9.55 -11.56
N LEU A 66 6.97 8.36 -11.25
CA LEU A 66 7.63 7.50 -12.24
C LEU A 66 6.70 7.13 -13.40
N LEU A 67 5.44 6.75 -13.12
CA LEU A 67 4.44 6.45 -14.15
C LEU A 67 4.04 7.68 -14.99
N THR A 68 4.12 8.89 -14.42
CA THR A 68 3.87 10.12 -15.16
C THR A 68 5.05 10.44 -16.06
N ILE A 69 6.28 10.35 -15.55
CA ILE A 69 7.51 10.57 -16.32
C ILE A 69 7.60 9.59 -17.49
N SER A 70 7.29 8.30 -17.27
CA SER A 70 7.30 7.28 -18.33
C SER A 70 6.28 7.54 -19.46
N ARG A 71 5.35 8.50 -19.29
CA ARG A 71 4.34 8.87 -20.29
C ARG A 71 4.63 10.19 -21.01
N ILE A 72 5.53 11.00 -20.49
CA ILE A 72 5.86 12.32 -21.08
C ILE A 72 6.60 12.14 -22.42
N GLY A 73 7.25 10.99 -22.65
CA GLY A 73 7.98 10.67 -23.89
C GLY A 73 7.13 10.19 -25.08
N GLY A 74 5.80 10.15 -24.98
CA GLY A 74 4.89 9.81 -26.10
C GLY A 74 4.82 8.33 -26.48
N GLU A 75 5.92 7.58 -26.40
CA GLU A 75 5.92 6.13 -26.57
C GLU A 75 5.64 5.40 -25.25
N TYR A 76 4.67 4.48 -25.30
CA TYR A 76 4.35 3.59 -24.18
C TYR A 76 5.56 2.72 -23.86
N ASN A 77 6.34 3.06 -22.83
CA ASN A 77 7.42 2.21 -22.38
C ASN A 77 6.87 0.96 -21.66
N GLU A 78 6.69 -0.12 -22.42
CA GLU A 78 6.12 -1.39 -21.95
C GLU A 78 6.93 -2.01 -20.80
N TYR A 79 8.24 -1.74 -20.74
CA TYR A 79 9.13 -2.19 -19.69
C TYR A 79 8.84 -1.47 -18.36
N ASP A 80 8.70 -0.15 -18.37
CA ASP A 80 8.33 0.63 -17.18
C ASP A 80 6.92 0.29 -16.70
N GLU A 81 5.98 0.00 -17.60
CA GLU A 81 4.63 -0.42 -17.21
C GLU A 81 4.60 -1.83 -16.59
N LYS A 82 5.44 -2.76 -17.06
CA LYS A 82 5.63 -4.09 -16.45
C LYS A 82 6.31 -3.98 -15.09
N LEU A 83 7.37 -3.15 -14.97
CA LEU A 83 8.14 -2.97 -13.74
C LEU A 83 7.36 -2.22 -12.65
N LEU A 84 6.71 -1.10 -13.01
CA LEU A 84 5.83 -0.33 -12.13
C LEU A 84 4.48 -1.04 -11.92
N GLY A 85 4.23 -2.10 -12.70
CA GLY A 85 3.13 -3.04 -12.58
C GLY A 85 1.78 -2.36 -12.71
N ARG A 86 1.44 -1.89 -13.91
CA ARG A 86 0.06 -1.48 -14.21
C ARG A 86 -0.82 -2.72 -14.05
N GLY A 87 -1.58 -2.76 -12.96
CA GLY A 87 -2.59 -3.80 -12.77
C GLY A 87 -3.79 -3.53 -13.67
N PRO A 88 -4.51 -4.56 -14.19
CA PRO A 88 -5.81 -4.36 -14.81
C PRO A 88 -6.67 -3.49 -13.91
N LYS A 89 -7.44 -2.58 -14.52
CA LYS A 89 -8.39 -1.73 -13.80
C LYS A 89 -9.26 -2.61 -12.91
N GLY A 90 -9.39 -2.24 -11.64
CA GLY A 90 -10.17 -3.01 -10.66
C GLY A 90 -9.44 -4.19 -10.00
N ARG A 91 -8.15 -4.47 -10.28
CA ARG A 91 -7.40 -5.59 -9.66
C ARG A 91 -7.54 -5.62 -8.13
N PHE A 92 -7.44 -4.46 -7.47
CA PHE A 92 -7.56 -4.35 -6.02
C PHE A 92 -8.95 -4.73 -5.52
N ILE A 93 -10.00 -4.12 -6.10
CA ILE A 93 -11.40 -4.36 -5.71
C ILE A 93 -11.77 -5.83 -5.96
N ASN A 94 -11.43 -6.35 -7.14
CA ASN A 94 -11.71 -7.75 -7.51
C ASN A 94 -10.96 -8.73 -6.58
N TYR A 95 -9.73 -8.39 -6.17
CA TYR A 95 -8.97 -9.21 -5.23
C TYR A 95 -9.61 -9.21 -3.85
N ILE A 96 -10.00 -8.04 -3.34
CA ILE A 96 -10.68 -7.92 -2.04
C ILE A 96 -12.00 -8.69 -2.06
N GLU A 97 -12.82 -8.50 -3.10
CA GLU A 97 -14.10 -9.21 -3.24
C GLU A 97 -13.89 -10.74 -3.27
N LYS A 98 -12.89 -11.21 -4.03
CA LYS A 98 -12.53 -12.62 -4.07
C LYS A 98 -12.03 -13.12 -2.71
N TYR A 99 -11.22 -12.34 -2.00
CA TYR A 99 -10.70 -12.69 -0.69
C TYR A 99 -11.83 -12.81 0.35
N LEU A 100 -12.78 -11.86 0.32
CA LEU A 100 -13.93 -11.83 1.23
C LEU A 100 -14.96 -12.91 0.92
N LYS A 101 -15.14 -13.31 -0.36
CA LYS A 101 -16.05 -14.39 -0.77
C LYS A 101 -15.50 -15.80 -0.50
N LYS A 102 -14.18 -15.95 -0.40
CA LYS A 102 -13.51 -17.25 -0.19
C LYS A 102 -13.46 -17.70 1.28
N ARG A 103 -14.01 -16.91 2.20
CA ARG A 103 -14.09 -17.15 3.65
C ARG A 103 -15.50 -16.86 4.16
#